data_AF-A0A1F4XF80-F1
#
_entry.id   AF-A0A1F4XF80-F1
#
_cell.length_a   1.000
_cell.length_b   1.000
_cell.length_c   1.000
_cell.angle_alpha   90.00
_cell.angle_beta   90.00
_cell.angle_gamma   90.00
#
_symmetry.space_group_name_H-M   'P 1'
#
loop_
_entity.id
_entity.type
_entity.pdbx_description
1 polymer ?
#
loop_
_entity_poly.entity_id
_entity_poly.type
_entity_poly.pdbx_seq_one_letter_code
_entity_poly.pdbx_strand_id
1 'polypeptide(L)'
;MKKFIPLFVTVLMLTLFASPVFALGENGSFETGTTDPGLYVTLNDGNTSITNWTVTSGSVDYIGTLWPASVGARSIDVSGNEAGSISQTFTTVIGATYDVTFDMAGNPGVQGLKTMDVSATGGTVDSYEFNTTGKSLTDMGWEEMEFTFIATATDTTLTFTSTTVSAYGPALDNVVITETLVPEDPEEPGDEVGRPTDNHGWWVSNSDKEFRNDAARSSTGMPTTSNKNHAKK
;
A
#
# COMPACT_ATOMS: atom_id res chain seq x y z
N MET A 1 9.64 -7.60 -65.14
CA MET A 1 9.43 -6.47 -64.21
C MET A 1 9.08 -7.06 -62.85
N LYS A 2 10.01 -7.09 -61.89
CA LYS A 2 9.80 -7.68 -60.56
C LYS A 2 9.19 -6.59 -59.65
N LYS A 3 7.99 -6.82 -59.12
CA LYS A 3 7.30 -5.90 -58.22
C LYS A 3 7.96 -5.97 -56.84
N PHE A 4 8.48 -4.84 -56.36
CA PHE A 4 8.95 -4.67 -54.99
C PHE A 4 7.74 -4.45 -54.08
N ILE A 5 7.61 -5.23 -53.01
CA ILE A 5 6.66 -5.01 -51.91
C ILE A 5 7.50 -4.46 -50.75
N PRO A 6 7.28 -3.23 -50.28
CA PRO A 6 7.98 -2.72 -49.11
C PRO A 6 7.42 -3.40 -47.86
N LEU A 7 8.28 -4.09 -47.13
CA LEU A 7 8.01 -4.61 -45.79
C LEU A 7 8.02 -3.41 -44.83
N PHE A 8 6.84 -2.98 -44.38
CA PHE A 8 6.73 -2.05 -43.24
C PHE A 8 7.06 -2.83 -41.97
N VAL A 9 8.27 -2.63 -41.45
CA VAL A 9 8.64 -3.04 -40.09
C VAL A 9 8.06 -2.00 -39.15
N THR A 10 6.91 -2.31 -38.55
CA THR A 10 6.36 -1.52 -37.45
C THR A 10 7.24 -1.74 -36.23
N VAL A 11 8.05 -0.75 -35.87
CA VAL A 11 8.79 -0.74 -34.60
C VAL A 11 7.77 -0.39 -33.52
N LEU A 12 7.35 -1.38 -32.73
CA LEU A 12 6.59 -1.16 -31.50
C LEU A 12 7.55 -0.53 -30.49
N MET A 13 7.46 0.79 -30.35
CA MET A 13 8.27 1.55 -29.41
C MET A 13 7.65 1.39 -28.02
N LEU A 14 8.23 0.52 -27.20
CA LEU A 14 7.83 0.33 -25.80
C LEU A 14 8.26 1.58 -25.03
N THR A 15 7.38 2.58 -24.91
CA THR A 15 7.59 3.73 -24.03
C THR A 15 7.40 3.28 -22.59
N LEU A 16 8.47 3.21 -21.80
CA LEU A 16 8.34 3.15 -20.34
C LEU A 16 7.71 4.47 -19.89
N PHE A 17 6.44 4.43 -19.49
CA PHE A 17 5.87 5.49 -18.68
C PHE A 17 6.45 5.34 -17.27
N ALA A 18 7.34 6.25 -16.89
CA ALA A 18 7.72 6.38 -15.49
C ALA A 18 6.54 7.05 -14.78
N SER A 19 5.83 6.26 -13.96
CA SER A 19 4.79 6.77 -13.07
C SER A 19 5.41 7.79 -12.10
N PRO A 20 4.76 8.95 -11.86
CA PRO A 20 5.25 9.89 -10.86
C PRO A 20 5.23 9.23 -9.48
N VAL A 21 6.38 9.19 -8.82
CA VAL A 21 6.51 8.77 -7.42
C VAL A 21 6.44 10.01 -6.54
N PHE A 22 5.50 10.05 -5.60
CA PHE A 22 5.35 11.13 -4.64
C PHE A 22 5.67 10.65 -3.23
N ALA A 23 6.46 11.43 -2.49
CA ALA A 23 6.71 11.19 -1.07
C ALA A 23 5.54 11.76 -0.24
N LEU A 24 4.95 10.94 0.63
CA LEU A 24 3.80 11.32 1.46
C LEU A 24 4.13 11.41 2.96
N GLY A 25 5.18 10.71 3.41
CA GLY A 25 5.58 10.71 4.81
C GLY A 25 6.14 12.05 5.24
N GLU A 26 5.66 12.56 6.37
CA GLU A 26 6.16 13.81 6.96
C GLU A 26 7.02 13.52 8.18
N ASN A 27 8.11 14.27 8.37
CA ASN A 27 8.99 14.14 9.54
C ASN A 27 9.44 12.67 9.79
N GLY A 28 9.75 11.95 8.71
CA GLY A 28 10.07 10.52 8.75
C GLY A 28 11.38 10.16 9.46
N SER A 29 12.31 11.11 9.57
CA SER A 29 13.52 11.00 10.40
C SER A 29 13.36 11.68 11.77
N PHE A 30 12.13 11.99 12.18
CA PHE A 30 11.80 12.44 13.54
C PHE A 30 12.50 13.72 14.04
N GLU A 31 13.07 14.56 13.16
CA GLU A 31 13.86 15.73 13.53
C GLU A 31 13.06 16.87 14.16
N THR A 32 11.74 16.88 13.93
CA THR A 32 10.85 17.96 14.39
C THR A 32 9.99 17.49 15.57
N GLY A 33 10.12 18.16 16.72
CA GLY A 33 9.32 17.89 17.91
C GLY A 33 9.18 19.11 18.82
N THR A 34 8.21 19.06 19.73
CA THR A 34 7.97 20.11 20.74
C THR A 34 8.79 19.92 22.00
N THR A 35 9.41 18.74 22.16
CA THR A 35 10.27 18.38 23.29
C THR A 35 11.67 18.08 22.79
N ASP A 36 12.69 18.67 23.43
CA ASP A 36 14.09 18.27 23.21
C ASP A 36 14.39 17.00 24.02
N PRO A 37 14.73 15.87 23.37
CA PRO A 37 15.00 14.62 24.08
C PRO A 37 16.32 14.65 24.86
N GLY A 38 17.24 15.59 24.63
CA GLY A 38 18.58 15.51 25.24
C GLY A 38 19.29 14.22 24.83
N LEU A 39 19.56 13.31 25.80
CA LEU A 39 19.97 11.94 25.47
C LEU A 39 18.78 11.15 24.89
N TYR A 40 17.69 11.09 25.64
CA TYR A 40 16.40 10.53 25.25
C TYR A 40 15.30 11.04 26.21
N VAL A 41 14.04 10.98 25.77
CA VAL A 41 12.86 11.19 26.62
C VAL A 41 11.80 10.13 26.35
N THR A 42 11.23 9.57 27.41
CA THR A 42 10.14 8.59 27.29
C THR A 42 8.80 9.27 27.06
N LEU A 43 8.11 8.83 26.00
CA LEU A 43 6.80 9.30 25.59
C LEU A 43 5.81 8.14 25.71
N ASN A 44 4.75 8.32 26.49
CA ASN A 44 3.73 7.30 26.72
C ASN A 44 2.60 7.39 25.68
N ASP A 45 1.75 6.37 25.64
CA ASP A 45 0.51 6.34 24.84
C ASP A 45 -0.28 7.67 24.89
N GLY A 46 -0.75 8.09 23.71
CA GLY A 46 -1.42 9.35 23.45
C GLY A 46 -0.51 10.57 23.28
N ASN A 47 0.82 10.42 23.40
CA ASN A 47 1.75 11.53 23.24
C ASN A 47 1.96 11.91 21.77
N THR A 48 1.98 13.22 21.49
CA THR A 48 2.10 13.83 20.15
C THR A 48 3.26 14.84 20.08
N SER A 49 4.28 14.69 20.93
CA SER A 49 5.40 15.64 21.02
C SER A 49 6.34 15.54 19.82
N ILE A 50 6.34 14.42 19.10
CA ILE A 50 7.03 14.27 17.83
C ILE A 50 6.05 14.71 16.73
N THR A 51 6.44 15.69 15.93
CA THR A 51 5.52 16.28 14.94
C THR A 51 5.09 15.21 13.94
N ASN A 52 3.79 15.13 13.66
CA ASN A 52 3.15 14.17 12.74
C ASN A 52 3.18 12.69 13.17
N TRP A 53 3.66 12.40 14.39
CA TRP A 53 3.68 11.05 14.95
C TRP A 53 2.96 11.01 16.28
N THR A 54 2.25 9.93 16.54
CA THR A 54 1.55 9.68 17.80
C THR A 54 2.00 8.37 18.39
N VAL A 55 2.31 8.34 19.69
CA VAL A 55 2.47 7.10 20.44
C VAL A 55 1.09 6.51 20.68
N THR A 56 0.83 5.28 20.24
CA THR A 56 -0.52 4.68 20.19
C THR A 56 -0.69 3.46 21.11
N SER A 57 0.38 3.02 21.76
CA SER A 57 0.36 1.98 22.79
C SER A 57 1.67 2.02 23.59
N GLY A 58 1.62 1.58 24.85
CA GLY A 58 2.78 1.46 25.73
C GLY A 58 3.56 2.76 25.85
N SER A 59 4.86 2.71 25.55
CA SER A 59 5.72 3.89 25.48
C SER A 59 6.88 3.70 24.50
N VAL A 60 7.40 4.80 23.98
CA VAL A 60 8.60 4.85 23.15
C VAL A 60 9.61 5.82 23.79
N ASP A 61 10.89 5.66 23.50
CA ASP A 61 11.87 6.71 23.79
C ASP A 61 12.16 7.50 22.52
N TYR A 62 11.92 8.80 22.59
CA TYR A 62 12.38 9.74 21.58
C TYR A 62 13.87 10.00 21.83
N ILE A 63 14.71 9.59 20.88
CA ILE A 63 16.16 9.58 21.05
C ILE A 63 16.77 10.87 20.53
N GLY A 64 17.69 11.41 21.31
CA GLY A 64 18.58 12.48 20.90
C GLY A 64 20.02 11.99 20.77
N THR A 65 20.89 12.42 21.68
CA THR A 65 22.33 12.14 21.57
C THR A 65 22.78 10.85 22.27
N LEU A 66 21.86 9.94 22.60
CA LEU A 66 22.21 8.65 23.22
C LEU A 66 23.00 7.74 22.26
N TRP A 67 22.62 7.73 20.99
CA TRP A 67 23.33 7.05 19.90
C TRP A 67 23.17 7.83 18.59
N PRO A 68 24.04 7.60 17.58
CA PRO A 68 23.85 8.18 16.26
C PRO A 68 22.56 7.69 15.59
N ALA A 69 21.74 8.63 15.13
CA ALA A 69 20.61 8.38 14.23
C ALA A 69 21.11 7.86 12.87
N SER A 70 20.24 7.20 12.12
CA SER A 70 20.53 6.80 10.73
C SER A 70 20.59 8.03 9.83
N VAL A 71 19.62 8.95 10.01
CA VAL A 71 19.55 10.24 9.32
C VAL A 71 19.30 11.33 10.35
N GLY A 72 20.09 12.41 10.27
CA GLY A 72 19.91 13.56 11.16
C GLY A 72 20.45 13.34 12.57
N ALA A 73 19.68 13.71 13.57
CA ALA A 73 20.07 13.75 14.97
C ALA A 73 19.07 13.07 15.92
N ARG A 74 17.93 12.59 15.42
CA ARG A 74 16.85 12.00 16.21
C ARG A 74 16.46 10.64 15.66
N SER A 75 16.00 9.76 16.54
CA SER A 75 15.44 8.46 16.16
C SER A 75 14.45 8.00 17.24
N ILE A 76 13.87 6.83 17.09
CA ILE A 76 12.96 6.24 18.08
C ILE A 76 13.54 4.92 18.59
N ASP A 77 13.48 4.67 19.89
CA ASP A 77 13.41 3.30 20.43
C ASP A 77 11.92 2.99 20.64
N VAL A 78 11.40 2.01 19.91
CA VAL A 78 9.97 1.66 19.93
C VAL A 78 9.60 0.86 21.20
N SER A 79 10.52 0.76 22.16
CA SER A 79 10.23 0.34 23.54
C SER A 79 10.83 1.32 24.55
N GLY A 80 10.03 2.22 25.12
CA GLY A 80 10.45 3.14 26.19
C GLY A 80 10.58 2.42 27.54
N ASN A 81 9.49 2.33 28.30
CA ASN A 81 9.44 1.51 29.53
C ASN A 81 8.99 0.06 29.27
N GLU A 82 8.31 -0.15 28.14
CA GLU A 82 7.74 -1.42 27.69
C GLU A 82 7.57 -1.36 26.17
N ALA A 83 7.14 -2.46 25.55
CA ALA A 83 6.82 -2.47 24.13
C ALA A 83 5.79 -1.40 23.78
N GLY A 84 6.14 -0.50 22.86
CA GLY A 84 5.28 0.58 22.41
C GLY A 84 4.88 0.47 20.95
N SER A 85 4.03 1.40 20.54
CA SER A 85 3.66 1.63 19.14
C SER A 85 3.73 3.12 18.81
N ILE A 86 4.19 3.45 17.61
CA ILE A 86 4.17 4.80 17.06
C ILE A 86 3.56 4.79 15.66
N SER A 87 2.71 5.79 15.39
CA SER A 87 1.90 5.83 14.17
C SER A 87 1.88 7.20 13.51
N GLN A 88 1.75 7.20 12.19
CA GLN A 88 1.46 8.37 11.37
C GLN A 88 0.28 8.06 10.43
N THR A 89 -0.63 9.02 10.27
CA THR A 89 -1.73 8.94 9.30
C THR A 89 -1.47 9.91 8.15
N PHE A 90 -1.65 9.43 6.92
CA PHE A 90 -1.49 10.22 5.70
C PHE A 90 -2.58 9.85 4.69
N THR A 91 -2.87 10.78 3.79
CA THR A 91 -3.85 10.59 2.71
C THR A 91 -3.29 9.64 1.66
N THR A 92 -4.14 8.73 1.18
CA THR A 92 -3.83 7.71 0.17
C THR A 92 -4.91 7.64 -0.91
N VAL A 93 -4.60 6.98 -2.01
CA VAL A 93 -5.52 6.70 -3.12
C VAL A 93 -5.95 5.25 -3.03
N ILE A 94 -7.26 5.00 -2.96
CA ILE A 94 -7.80 3.65 -2.90
C ILE A 94 -7.34 2.84 -4.12
N GLY A 95 -6.71 1.70 -3.87
CA GLY A 95 -6.18 0.79 -4.89
C GLY A 95 -4.76 1.10 -5.34
N ALA A 96 -4.16 2.21 -4.92
CA ALA A 96 -2.74 2.48 -5.17
C ALA A 96 -1.84 1.65 -4.25
N THR A 97 -0.65 1.32 -4.74
CA THR A 97 0.41 0.66 -3.97
C THR A 97 1.30 1.71 -3.33
N TYR A 98 1.77 1.43 -2.13
CA TYR A 98 2.68 2.28 -1.39
C TYR A 98 3.86 1.46 -0.90
N ASP A 99 5.06 1.93 -1.22
CA ASP A 99 6.32 1.39 -0.73
C ASP A 99 6.83 2.28 0.41
N VAL A 100 7.08 1.65 1.54
CA VAL A 100 7.60 2.26 2.76
C VAL A 100 9.00 1.73 2.99
N THR A 101 10.00 2.61 2.96
CA THR A 101 11.33 2.27 3.46
C THR A 101 11.55 2.89 4.84
N PHE A 102 12.32 2.22 5.68
CA PHE A 102 12.69 2.72 7.00
C PHE A 102 13.99 2.06 7.45
N ASP A 103 14.76 2.75 8.27
CA ASP A 103 15.96 2.19 8.87
C ASP A 103 15.63 1.57 10.22
N MET A 104 16.03 0.30 10.40
CA MET A 104 15.87 -0.45 11.64
C MET A 104 17.24 -0.78 12.24
N ALA A 105 17.36 -0.60 13.55
CA ALA A 105 18.43 -1.18 14.35
C ALA A 105 17.84 -1.74 15.65
N GLY A 106 18.67 -1.92 16.68
CA GLY A 106 18.19 -2.38 17.97
C GLY A 106 18.98 -1.77 19.12
N ASN A 107 18.29 -1.38 20.19
CA ASN A 107 18.92 -0.80 21.37
C ASN A 107 19.88 -1.83 22.00
N PRO A 108 21.21 -1.59 21.96
CA PRO A 108 22.21 -2.55 22.36
C PRO A 108 22.46 -2.57 23.88
N GLY A 109 21.77 -1.71 24.65
CA GLY A 109 21.86 -1.68 26.12
C GLY A 109 21.50 -3.02 26.76
N VAL A 110 20.62 -3.80 26.12
CA VAL A 110 20.45 -5.23 26.34
C VAL A 110 20.64 -5.96 25.01
N GLN A 111 21.65 -6.82 24.95
CA GLN A 111 21.95 -7.59 23.75
C GLN A 111 20.86 -8.63 23.45
N GLY A 112 20.58 -8.86 22.17
CA GLY A 112 19.66 -9.90 21.71
C GLY A 112 18.92 -9.51 20.43
N LEU A 113 17.90 -10.30 20.11
CA LEU A 113 17.01 -10.00 19.00
C LEU A 113 16.02 -8.89 19.40
N LYS A 114 15.86 -7.90 18.54
CA LYS A 114 14.82 -6.88 18.61
C LYS A 114 13.83 -7.14 17.48
N THR A 115 12.55 -7.14 17.79
CA THR A 115 11.50 -7.48 16.84
C THR A 115 10.45 -6.36 16.79
N MET A 116 9.95 -6.10 15.58
CA MET A 116 9.00 -5.04 15.28
C MET A 116 7.99 -5.51 14.24
N ASP A 117 6.71 -5.25 14.48
CA ASP A 117 5.66 -5.42 13.48
C ASP A 117 5.36 -4.07 12.82
N VAL A 118 5.23 -4.07 11.50
CA VAL A 118 4.83 -2.91 10.70
C VAL A 118 3.50 -3.21 10.04
N SER A 119 2.58 -2.24 10.10
CA SER A 119 1.23 -2.40 9.56
C SER A 119 0.68 -1.11 9.00
N ALA A 120 -0.15 -1.23 7.97
CA ALA A 120 -0.96 -0.16 7.40
C ALA A 120 -2.45 -0.50 7.56
N THR A 121 -3.29 0.51 7.80
CA THR A 121 -4.74 0.30 7.98
C THR A 121 -5.36 -0.43 6.80
N GLY A 122 -5.96 -1.59 7.06
CA GLY A 122 -6.56 -2.45 6.04
C GLY A 122 -5.57 -3.29 5.22
N GLY A 123 -4.27 -3.18 5.49
CA GLY A 123 -3.19 -3.99 4.91
C GLY A 123 -2.81 -5.20 5.76
N THR A 124 -1.76 -5.90 5.34
CA THR A 124 -1.12 -6.98 6.11
C THR A 124 -0.20 -6.41 7.20
N VAL A 125 0.18 -7.28 8.13
CA VAL A 125 1.20 -7.01 9.13
C VAL A 125 2.43 -7.83 8.76
N ASP A 126 3.58 -7.16 8.66
CA ASP A 126 4.87 -7.79 8.39
C ASP A 126 5.76 -7.64 9.63
N SER A 127 6.51 -8.70 9.96
CA SER A 127 7.40 -8.74 11.12
C SER A 127 8.85 -8.63 10.70
N TYR A 128 9.60 -7.80 11.40
CA TYR A 128 11.01 -7.52 11.17
C TYR A 128 11.81 -7.84 12.43
N GLU A 129 13.08 -8.20 12.24
CA GLU A 129 13.99 -8.51 13.33
C GLU A 129 15.37 -7.91 13.10
N PHE A 130 16.04 -7.54 14.19
CA PHE A 130 17.41 -7.05 14.18
C PHE A 130 18.19 -7.67 15.33
N ASN A 131 19.35 -8.27 15.02
CA ASN A 131 20.21 -8.89 16.03
C ASN A 131 21.30 -7.92 16.46
N THR A 132 21.28 -7.49 17.72
CA THR A 132 22.26 -6.52 18.22
C THR A 132 23.64 -7.11 18.51
N THR A 133 23.89 -8.39 18.21
CA THR A 133 25.19 -9.03 18.49
C THR A 133 26.34 -8.26 17.84
N GLY A 134 27.25 -7.74 18.67
CA GLY A 134 28.40 -6.96 18.21
C GLY A 134 28.09 -5.48 17.94
N LYS A 135 26.85 -5.02 18.17
CA LYS A 135 26.43 -3.62 18.06
C LYS A 135 26.58 -2.90 19.40
N SER A 136 26.68 -1.57 19.36
CA SER A 136 26.89 -0.71 20.53
C SER A 136 26.22 0.67 20.37
N LEU A 137 26.14 1.46 21.44
CA LEU A 137 25.55 2.81 21.38
C LEU A 137 26.29 3.75 20.41
N THR A 138 27.53 3.44 20.04
CA THR A 138 28.31 4.20 19.06
C THR A 138 28.33 3.57 17.67
N ASP A 139 27.77 2.37 17.52
CA ASP A 139 27.72 1.59 16.29
C ASP A 139 26.42 0.75 16.29
N MET A 140 25.30 1.43 16.00
CA MET A 140 23.96 0.85 16.04
C MET A 140 23.76 -0.19 14.94
N GLY A 141 24.44 -0.01 13.80
CA GLY A 141 24.36 -0.89 12.65
C GLY A 141 23.01 -0.87 11.93
N TRP A 142 22.41 0.32 11.76
CA TRP A 142 21.19 0.56 11.00
C TRP A 142 21.17 -0.18 9.65
N GLU A 143 20.03 -0.82 9.36
CA GLU A 143 19.74 -1.55 8.12
C GLU A 143 18.41 -1.05 7.55
N GLU A 144 18.38 -0.79 6.23
CA GLU A 144 17.17 -0.40 5.52
C GLU A 144 16.22 -1.60 5.39
N MET A 145 14.96 -1.36 5.69
CA MET A 145 13.86 -2.31 5.60
C MET A 145 12.79 -1.77 4.65
N GLU A 146 12.02 -2.67 4.04
CA GLU A 146 10.97 -2.34 3.08
C GLU A 146 9.64 -2.99 3.49
N PHE A 147 8.57 -2.22 3.42
CA PHE A 147 7.18 -2.64 3.66
C PHE A 147 6.29 -2.10 2.55
N THR A 148 5.43 -2.94 1.97
CA THR A 148 4.53 -2.53 0.88
C THR A 148 3.08 -2.81 1.27
N PHE A 149 2.17 -1.89 0.93
CA PHE A 149 0.74 -2.11 1.08
C PHE A 149 -0.08 -1.52 -0.07
N ILE A 150 -1.30 -2.03 -0.27
CA ILE A 150 -2.30 -1.45 -1.16
C ILE A 150 -3.32 -0.71 -0.30
N ALA A 151 -3.56 0.57 -0.59
CA ALA A 151 -4.50 1.36 0.18
C ALA A 151 -5.95 0.93 -0.06
N THR A 152 -6.72 0.78 1.02
CA THR A 152 -8.14 0.38 0.98
C THR A 152 -9.09 1.51 1.33
N ALA A 153 -8.56 2.66 1.75
CA ALA A 153 -9.27 3.87 2.13
C ALA A 153 -8.50 5.10 1.62
N THR A 154 -9.09 6.30 1.77
CA THR A 154 -8.45 7.57 1.39
C THR A 154 -7.45 8.09 2.43
N ASP A 155 -7.40 7.46 3.60
CA ASP A 155 -6.42 7.74 4.64
C ASP A 155 -5.88 6.41 5.16
N THR A 156 -4.58 6.35 5.41
CA THR A 156 -3.91 5.17 5.96
C THR A 156 -3.12 5.56 7.18
N THR A 157 -3.29 4.81 8.27
CA THR A 157 -2.41 4.86 9.42
C THR A 157 -1.35 3.77 9.28
N LEU A 158 -0.10 4.19 9.15
CA LEU A 158 1.09 3.34 9.26
C LEU A 158 1.50 3.27 10.74
N THR A 159 1.76 2.07 11.23
CA THR A 159 2.10 1.81 12.64
C THR A 159 3.29 0.87 12.74
N PHE A 160 4.26 1.27 13.55
CA PHE A 160 5.40 0.47 13.97
C PHE A 160 5.17 0.04 15.42
N THR A 161 5.19 -1.26 15.69
CA THR A 161 4.94 -1.82 17.02
C THR A 161 6.09 -2.70 17.45
N SER A 162 6.74 -2.38 18.57
CA SER A 162 7.71 -3.28 19.16
C SER A 162 7.01 -4.55 19.63
N THR A 163 7.57 -5.71 19.26
CA THR A 163 7.19 -7.01 19.86
C THR A 163 8.25 -7.51 20.84
N THR A 164 9.24 -6.67 21.13
CA THR A 164 10.30 -6.94 22.10
C THR A 164 9.80 -6.65 23.51
N VAL A 165 9.67 -7.69 24.35
CA VAL A 165 9.26 -7.55 25.76
C VAL A 165 10.42 -7.04 26.62
N SER A 166 10.78 -5.76 26.42
CA SER A 166 11.90 -5.08 27.06
C SER A 166 11.73 -3.56 26.92
N ALA A 167 12.44 -2.79 27.74
CA ALA A 167 12.68 -1.34 27.60
C ALA A 167 13.88 -1.02 26.66
N TYR A 168 14.35 -2.02 25.91
CA TYR A 168 15.47 -1.90 24.97
C TYR A 168 14.98 -2.51 23.66
N GLY A 169 14.26 -1.72 22.87
CA GLY A 169 13.48 -2.18 21.74
C GLY A 169 14.20 -2.12 20.40
N PRO A 170 13.45 -2.35 19.31
CA PRO A 170 13.91 -2.02 17.98
C PRO A 170 14.03 -0.50 17.85
N ALA A 171 15.09 -0.05 17.21
CA ALA A 171 15.28 1.35 16.89
C ALA A 171 14.76 1.63 15.48
N LEU A 172 14.13 2.79 15.28
CA LEU A 172 13.48 3.20 14.03
C LEU A 172 13.94 4.61 13.63
N ASP A 173 14.26 4.78 12.35
CA ASP A 173 14.60 6.07 11.73
C ASP A 173 14.24 6.11 10.23
N ASN A 174 14.31 7.29 9.62
CA ASN A 174 14.31 7.50 8.16
C ASN A 174 13.12 6.85 7.42
N VAL A 175 11.91 7.02 7.97
CA VAL A 175 10.69 6.50 7.34
C VAL A 175 10.37 7.32 6.08
N VAL A 176 10.35 6.67 4.92
CA VAL A 176 9.98 7.25 3.64
C VAL A 176 8.80 6.47 3.08
N ILE A 177 7.72 7.18 2.73
CA ILE A 177 6.52 6.59 2.14
C ILE A 177 6.39 7.13 0.73
N THR A 178 6.33 6.23 -0.24
CA THR A 178 6.20 6.56 -1.65
C THR A 178 4.98 5.90 -2.28
N GLU A 179 4.19 6.68 -3.01
CA GLU A 179 3.14 6.11 -3.87
C GLU A 179 3.77 5.52 -5.13
N THR A 180 3.48 4.25 -5.40
CA THR A 180 3.78 3.61 -6.67
C THR A 180 2.49 3.31 -7.41
N LEU A 181 2.34 3.91 -8.60
CA LEU A 181 1.19 3.61 -9.45
C LEU A 181 1.33 2.18 -9.96
N VAL A 182 0.24 1.41 -9.88
CA VAL A 182 0.10 0.19 -10.68
C VAL A 182 0.24 0.63 -12.14
N PRO A 183 1.09 -0.01 -12.96
CA PRO A 183 1.10 0.26 -14.39
C PRO A 183 -0.33 0.11 -14.90
N GLU A 184 -0.90 1.19 -15.44
CA GLU A 184 -2.18 1.07 -16.11
C GLU A 184 -2.00 -0.02 -17.17
N ASP A 185 -2.77 -1.11 -17.06
CA ASP A 185 -2.82 -2.15 -18.09
C ASP A 185 -3.03 -1.39 -19.39
N PRO A 186 -2.08 -1.44 -20.35
CA PRO A 186 -2.14 -0.59 -21.52
C PRO A 186 -3.51 -0.80 -22.13
N GLU A 187 -4.34 0.25 -22.14
CA GLU A 187 -5.72 0.18 -22.62
C GLU A 187 -5.72 -0.71 -23.85
N GLU A 188 -6.29 -1.92 -23.71
CA GLU A 188 -6.47 -2.87 -24.81
C GLU A 188 -6.94 -2.02 -25.97
N PRO A 189 -6.14 -1.86 -27.06
CA PRO A 189 -6.32 -0.79 -28.03
C PRO A 189 -7.77 -0.84 -28.45
N GLY A 190 -8.52 0.14 -27.93
CA GLY A 190 -9.97 0.03 -27.84
C GLY A 190 -10.44 -0.38 -29.20
N ASP A 191 -11.20 -1.48 -29.27
CA ASP A 191 -11.77 -1.98 -30.52
C ASP A 191 -12.33 -0.76 -31.26
N GLU A 192 -11.54 -0.22 -32.20
CA GLU A 192 -12.05 0.71 -33.18
C GLU A 192 -12.97 -0.18 -33.98
N VAL A 193 -14.23 -0.25 -33.52
CA VAL A 193 -15.33 -0.76 -34.29
C VAL A 193 -15.39 0.19 -35.47
N GLY A 194 -14.62 -0.17 -36.50
CA GLY A 194 -14.59 0.50 -37.78
C GLY A 194 -16.03 0.62 -38.19
N ARG A 195 -16.54 1.85 -38.14
CA ARG A 195 -17.93 2.16 -38.43
C ARG A 195 -18.20 1.65 -39.85
N PRO A 196 -19.00 0.59 -40.05
CA PRO A 196 -19.26 0.10 -41.40
C PRO A 196 -20.06 1.19 -42.12
N THR A 197 -19.52 1.73 -43.20
CA THR A 197 -20.24 2.70 -44.04
C THR A 197 -21.31 2.04 -44.92
N ASP A 198 -21.62 0.77 -44.71
CA ASP A 198 -22.65 0.02 -45.40
C ASP A 198 -23.66 -0.55 -44.41
N ASN A 199 -24.73 0.22 -44.25
CA ASN A 199 -26.00 -0.26 -43.74
C ASN A 199 -26.53 -1.38 -44.63
N HIS A 200 -26.34 -2.65 -44.24
CA HIS A 200 -27.29 -3.74 -44.44
C HIS A 200 -26.98 -4.93 -43.51
N GLY A 201 -27.79 -5.10 -42.47
CA GLY A 201 -27.92 -6.39 -41.77
C GLY A 201 -27.48 -6.38 -40.31
N TRP A 202 -28.48 -6.35 -39.44
CA TRP A 202 -28.53 -6.84 -38.05
C TRP A 202 -27.22 -7.39 -37.46
N TRP A 203 -26.66 -6.65 -36.50
CA TRP A 203 -25.72 -7.22 -35.53
C TRP A 203 -26.30 -7.08 -34.12
N VAL A 204 -26.32 -8.21 -33.45
CA VAL A 204 -26.71 -8.41 -32.06
C VAL A 204 -25.41 -8.42 -31.26
N SER A 205 -25.30 -7.59 -30.22
CA SER A 205 -24.10 -7.44 -29.41
C SER A 205 -23.76 -8.75 -28.66
N ASN A 206 -22.51 -8.96 -28.23
CA ASN A 206 -22.19 -10.14 -27.42
C ASN A 206 -22.92 -10.15 -26.04
N SER A 207 -23.41 -9.01 -25.55
CA SER A 207 -24.31 -8.95 -24.38
C SER A 207 -25.71 -9.49 -24.66
N ASP A 208 -26.13 -9.59 -25.92
CA ASP A 208 -27.42 -10.16 -26.31
C ASP A 208 -27.34 -11.67 -26.62
N LYS A 209 -26.14 -12.28 -26.60
CA LYS A 209 -25.98 -13.74 -26.75
C LYS A 209 -26.29 -14.49 -25.46
N GLU A 210 -26.07 -13.88 -24.30
CA GLU A 210 -26.41 -14.53 -23.02
C GLU A 210 -27.93 -14.49 -22.73
N PHE A 211 -28.65 -13.48 -23.22
CA PHE A 211 -30.12 -13.41 -23.06
C PHE A 211 -30.91 -14.43 -23.90
N ARG A 212 -30.28 -15.09 -24.88
CA ARG A 212 -30.97 -16.03 -25.79
C ARG A 212 -30.84 -17.51 -25.40
N ASN A 213 -30.00 -17.86 -24.43
CA ASN A 213 -29.90 -19.25 -23.97
C ASN A 213 -30.97 -19.65 -22.96
N ASP A 214 -31.62 -18.70 -22.27
CA ASP A 214 -32.71 -19.00 -21.34
C ASP A 214 -34.09 -19.10 -21.99
N ALA A 215 -34.29 -18.53 -23.19
CA ALA A 215 -35.56 -18.56 -23.90
C ALA A 215 -35.78 -19.84 -24.75
N ALA A 216 -34.75 -20.67 -24.96
CA ALA A 216 -34.81 -21.86 -25.81
C ALA A 216 -35.21 -23.16 -25.07
N ARG A 217 -35.59 -23.09 -23.78
CA ARG A 217 -36.14 -24.24 -23.02
C ARG A 217 -37.66 -24.23 -22.83
N SER A 218 -38.40 -23.35 -23.51
CA SER A 218 -39.87 -23.36 -23.45
C SER A 218 -40.47 -23.29 -24.85
N SER A 219 -40.68 -24.45 -25.48
CA SER A 219 -41.55 -24.55 -26.65
C SER A 219 -42.39 -25.82 -26.59
N THR A 220 -43.68 -25.66 -26.35
CA THR A 220 -44.82 -26.30 -27.07
C THR A 220 -46.09 -26.09 -26.22
N GLY A 221 -47.20 -25.52 -26.69
CA GLY A 221 -47.60 -25.27 -28.08
C GLY A 221 -48.71 -24.21 -28.22
N MET A 222 -48.90 -23.87 -29.50
CA MET A 222 -49.74 -22.84 -30.10
C MET A 222 -51.27 -23.03 -29.91
N PRO A 223 -52.06 -21.98 -30.24
CA PRO A 223 -53.47 -21.84 -29.86
C PRO A 223 -54.45 -22.29 -30.97
N THR A 224 -55.69 -22.59 -30.58
CA THR A 224 -56.84 -22.61 -31.50
C THR A 224 -58.07 -21.89 -30.92
N THR A 225 -58.45 -20.83 -31.63
CA THR A 225 -59.81 -20.35 -31.96
C THR A 225 -60.98 -20.46 -30.96
N SER A 226 -61.48 -19.28 -30.59
CA SER A 226 -62.88 -18.86 -30.35
C SER A 226 -64.00 -19.89 -30.62
N ASN A 227 -64.85 -20.13 -29.61
CA ASN A 227 -66.30 -19.96 -29.81
C ASN A 227 -67.11 -19.76 -28.51
N LYS A 228 -68.19 -18.99 -28.64
CA LYS A 228 -69.23 -18.65 -27.67
C LYS A 228 -69.99 -19.90 -27.18
N ASN A 229 -70.41 -19.94 -25.91
CA ASN A 229 -71.83 -19.92 -25.50
C ASN A 229 -72.08 -20.33 -24.03
N HIS A 230 -72.91 -19.52 -23.37
CA HIS A 230 -74.02 -19.85 -22.46
C HIS A 230 -73.96 -21.09 -21.55
N ALA A 231 -74.14 -20.85 -20.24
CA ALA A 231 -75.37 -21.13 -19.46
C ALA A 231 -75.00 -21.42 -18.00
N LYS A 232 -75.43 -20.55 -17.06
CA LYS A 232 -76.55 -20.72 -16.13
C LYS A 232 -76.15 -21.32 -14.77
N LYS A 233 -76.42 -20.48 -13.77
CA LYS A 233 -76.74 -20.76 -12.35
C LYS A 233 -75.68 -21.40 -11.49
#